data_AF-A0A8D5C8W0-F1
#
_entry.id   AF-A0A8D5C8W0-F1
#
_cell.length_a   1.000
_cell.length_b   1.000
_cell.length_c   1.000
_cell.angle_alpha   90.00
_cell.angle_beta   90.00
_cell.angle_gamma   90.00
#
_symmetry.space_group_name_H-M   'P 1'
#
loop_
_entity.id
_entity.type
_entity.pdbx_description
1 polymer ?
#
loop_
_entity_poly.entity_id
_entity_poly.type
_entity_poly.pdbx_seq_one_letter_code
_entity_poly.pdbx_strand_id
1 'polypeptide(L)'
;MKFGIIKSEDTFIPRKFSNATLGKEYSTVLNLYISDALEKLSPYEELFEKINLFVNLLNEKMLAFKEIKISNEHGFYFQSDNGERISLSNLSSGEQNQIVIYFDLIFKAKQNSVILIDEPEISLHVAWQKEFLDSIARIQKLNEFSKIIIATHSPQIVNNNWDITYDLFENNNKNMEGQ
;
A
#
# COMPACT_ATOMS: atom_id res chain seq x y z
N MET A 1 -8.97 45.16 -9.04
CA MET A 1 -9.01 43.76 -8.56
C MET A 1 -7.91 42.95 -9.24
N LYS A 2 -6.76 42.87 -8.58
CA LYS A 2 -5.61 42.01 -8.89
C LYS A 2 -4.78 42.01 -7.62
N PHE A 3 -4.85 40.95 -6.82
CA PHE A 3 -3.88 40.71 -5.75
C PHE A 3 -3.14 39.43 -6.12
N GLY A 4 -1.87 39.60 -6.43
CA GLY A 4 -0.98 38.55 -6.91
C GLY A 4 -0.21 37.87 -5.78
N ILE A 5 0.10 36.60 -6.07
CA ILE A 5 1.36 35.87 -5.82
C ILE A 5 1.83 35.75 -4.36
N ILE A 6 1.74 34.53 -3.83
CA ILE A 6 2.90 33.84 -3.26
C ILE A 6 2.94 32.41 -3.83
N LYS A 7 3.82 32.20 -4.81
CA LYS A 7 4.52 30.92 -5.00
C LYS A 7 5.75 31.00 -4.11
N SER A 8 5.93 30.04 -3.22
CA SER A 8 7.20 29.80 -2.55
C SER A 8 7.29 28.31 -2.23
N GLU A 9 7.97 27.59 -3.12
CA GLU A 9 8.90 26.55 -2.70
C GLU A 9 9.82 27.19 -1.65
N ASP A 10 9.56 26.91 -0.39
CA ASP A 10 10.52 26.98 0.71
C ASP A 10 9.83 26.41 1.95
N THR A 11 10.19 25.17 2.28
CA THR A 11 10.20 24.60 3.62
C THR A 11 9.10 25.06 4.58
N PHE A 12 8.02 24.28 4.68
CA PHE A 12 7.16 24.26 5.88
C PHE A 12 7.86 23.58 7.07
N ILE A 13 9.16 23.87 7.25
CA ILE A 13 9.88 23.56 8.48
C ILE A 13 9.99 24.91 9.19
N PRO A 14 9.26 25.12 10.30
CA PRO A 14 9.42 26.34 11.07
C PRO A 14 10.90 26.50 11.43
N ARG A 15 11.52 27.54 10.87
CA ARG A 15 12.88 27.96 11.21
C ARG A 15 12.98 28.03 12.73
N LYS A 16 13.83 27.16 13.29
CA LYS A 16 14.28 27.09 14.69
C LYS A 16 13.54 28.04 15.63
N PHE A 17 12.65 27.48 16.46
CA PHE A 17 12.27 28.07 17.73
C PHE A 17 13.54 28.25 18.58
N SER A 18 14.23 29.38 18.37
CA SER A 18 15.37 29.77 19.18
C SER A 18 14.85 30.22 20.55
N ASN A 19 15.00 29.34 21.54
CA ASN A 19 15.07 29.67 22.96
C ASN A 19 13.98 30.59 23.53
N ALA A 20 12.73 30.44 23.11
CA ALA A 20 11.62 30.91 23.90
C ALA A 20 11.28 29.81 24.90
N THR A 21 11.59 30.02 26.18
CA THR A 21 11.00 29.25 27.28
C THR A 21 9.49 29.47 27.19
N LEU A 22 8.80 28.61 26.43
CA LEU A 22 7.34 28.63 26.33
C LEU A 22 6.83 28.53 27.76
N GLY A 23 6.23 29.62 28.25
CA GLY A 23 5.59 29.62 29.56
C GLY A 23 4.66 28.42 29.63
N LYS A 24 4.68 27.70 30.75
CA LYS A 24 3.96 26.43 30.97
C LYS A 24 2.48 26.50 30.56
N GLU A 25 1.90 27.69 30.59
CA GLU A 25 0.54 28.02 30.16
C GLU A 25 0.36 27.95 28.63
N TYR A 26 1.26 28.55 27.85
CA TYR A 26 1.20 28.51 26.38
C TYR A 26 1.44 27.11 25.83
N SER A 27 2.34 26.34 26.44
CA SER A 27 2.53 24.93 26.06
C SER A 27 1.31 24.07 26.40
N THR A 28 0.61 24.37 27.48
CA THR A 28 -0.64 23.67 27.84
C THR A 28 -1.76 23.95 26.84
N VAL A 29 -1.97 25.22 26.48
CA VAL A 29 -2.99 25.61 25.48
C VAL A 29 -2.64 25.04 24.10
N LEU A 30 -1.36 25.11 23.70
CA LEU A 30 -0.89 24.53 22.44
C LEU A 30 -1.07 23.00 22.42
N ASN A 31 -0.72 22.30 23.50
CA ASN A 31 -0.91 20.86 23.62
C ASN A 31 -2.40 20.49 23.57
N LEU A 32 -3.28 21.26 24.21
CA LEU A 32 -4.73 21.05 24.15
C LEU A 32 -5.23 21.18 22.71
N TYR A 33 -4.79 22.22 21.99
CA TYR A 33 -5.15 22.42 20.58
C TYR A 33 -4.65 21.31 19.67
N ILE A 34 -3.39 20.89 19.84
CA ILE A 34 -2.80 19.78 19.08
C ILE A 34 -3.58 18.49 19.37
N SER A 35 -3.91 18.24 20.63
CA SER A 35 -4.64 17.02 21.03
C SER A 35 -6.05 16.99 20.42
N ASP A 36 -6.79 18.09 20.48
CA ASP A 36 -8.12 18.21 19.85
C ASP A 36 -8.06 18.06 18.32
N ALA A 37 -7.01 18.61 17.69
CA ALA A 37 -6.79 18.43 16.25
C ALA A 37 -6.47 16.97 15.88
N LEU A 38 -5.62 16.29 16.67
CA LEU A 38 -5.30 14.87 16.47
C LEU A 38 -6.52 13.99 16.72
N GLU A 39 -7.33 14.28 17.74
CA GLU A 39 -8.56 13.55 18.02
C GLU A 39 -9.54 13.64 16.83
N LYS A 40 -9.69 14.82 16.23
CA LYS A 40 -10.48 15.02 15.01
C LYS A 40 -9.94 14.30 13.79
N LEU A 41 -8.63 14.05 13.74
CA LEU A 41 -7.95 13.34 12.65
C LEU A 41 -7.94 11.82 12.87
N SER A 42 -8.10 11.34 14.11
CA SER A 42 -8.06 9.92 14.47
C SER A 42 -8.94 9.02 13.60
N PRO A 43 -10.16 9.41 13.15
CA PRO A 43 -10.99 8.53 12.31
C PRO A 43 -10.42 8.30 10.91
N TYR A 44 -9.47 9.14 10.47
CA TYR A 44 -8.86 9.06 9.15
C TYR A 44 -7.54 8.31 9.14
N GLU A 45 -6.96 7.99 10.31
CA GLU A 45 -5.67 7.30 10.40
C GLU A 45 -5.70 5.94 9.69
N GLU A 46 -6.73 5.13 9.95
CA GLU A 46 -6.87 3.81 9.32
C GLU A 46 -6.95 3.91 7.79
N LEU A 47 -7.75 4.86 7.28
CA LEU A 47 -7.89 5.09 5.85
C LEU A 47 -6.57 5.60 5.25
N PHE A 48 -5.88 6.49 5.94
CA PHE A 48 -4.60 7.03 5.51
C PHE A 48 -3.55 5.93 5.38
N GLU A 49 -3.44 5.04 6.38
CA GLU A 49 -2.50 3.92 6.34
C GLU A 49 -2.80 2.96 5.18
N LYS A 50 -4.08 2.67 4.91
CA LYS A 50 -4.52 1.88 3.75
C LYS A 50 -4.15 2.53 2.42
N ILE A 51 -4.43 3.82 2.28
CA ILE A 51 -4.08 4.57 1.08
C ILE A 51 -2.57 4.62 0.89
N ASN A 52 -1.82 4.90 1.95
CA ASN A 52 -0.37 4.98 1.93
C ASN A 52 0.25 3.62 1.52
N LEU A 53 -0.21 2.52 2.11
CA LEU A 53 0.26 1.19 1.71
C LEU A 53 -0.06 0.90 0.24
N PHE A 54 -1.28 1.18 -0.21
CA PHE A 54 -1.69 0.95 -1.59
C PHE A 54 -0.83 1.72 -2.59
N VAL A 55 -0.58 3.01 -2.34
CA VAL A 55 0.28 3.85 -3.20
C VAL A 55 1.71 3.34 -3.17
N ASN A 56 2.25 2.99 -2.00
CA ASN A 56 3.62 2.49 -1.89
C ASN A 56 3.81 1.17 -2.64
N LEU A 57 2.89 0.20 -2.47
CA LEU A 57 2.97 -1.09 -3.17
C LEU A 57 2.93 -0.93 -4.70
N LEU A 58 2.16 0.04 -5.19
CA LEU A 58 2.08 0.31 -6.62
C LEU A 58 3.31 1.08 -7.13
N ASN A 59 3.76 2.12 -6.41
CA ASN A 59 4.90 2.93 -6.83
C ASN A 59 6.26 2.24 -6.69
N GLU A 60 6.45 1.37 -5.69
CA GLU A 60 7.70 0.63 -5.53
C GLU A 60 8.01 -0.25 -6.75
N LYS A 61 6.99 -0.66 -7.52
CA LYS A 61 7.09 -1.74 -8.49
C LYS A 61 6.39 -1.48 -9.83
N MET A 62 5.78 -0.30 -10.03
CA MET A 62 5.23 0.08 -11.33
C MET A 62 6.37 0.07 -12.33
N LEU A 63 6.20 -0.71 -13.41
CA LEU A 63 7.27 -0.98 -14.35
C LEU A 63 7.65 0.31 -15.10
N ALA A 64 8.79 0.84 -14.68
CA ALA A 64 9.75 1.68 -15.39
C ALA A 64 9.40 3.13 -15.75
N PHE A 65 8.15 3.59 -15.85
CA PHE A 65 7.90 5.00 -16.29
C PHE A 65 6.61 5.65 -15.78
N LYS A 66 6.02 5.13 -14.69
CA LYS A 66 4.69 5.57 -14.23
C LYS A 66 4.64 5.65 -12.71
N GLU A 67 4.00 6.69 -12.19
CA GLU A 67 3.81 6.94 -10.77
C GLU A 67 2.32 7.20 -10.48
N ILE A 68 1.83 6.65 -9.39
CA ILE A 68 0.52 6.96 -8.83
C ILE A 68 0.65 8.13 -7.88
N LYS A 69 -0.21 9.13 -8.10
CA LYS A 69 -0.34 10.30 -7.22
C LYS A 69 -1.77 10.49 -6.80
N ILE A 70 -1.93 11.11 -5.64
CA ILE A 70 -3.22 11.50 -5.10
C ILE A 70 -3.29 13.02 -5.09
N SER A 71 -4.36 13.56 -5.67
CA SER A 71 -4.65 14.99 -5.63
C SER A 71 -6.08 15.22 -5.18
N ASN A 72 -6.32 16.29 -4.40
CA ASN A 72 -7.64 16.62 -3.86
C ASN A 72 -8.69 16.86 -4.95
N GLU A 73 -8.26 17.34 -6.13
CA GLU A 73 -9.11 17.68 -7.27
C GLU A 73 -9.41 16.49 -8.18
N HIS A 74 -8.53 15.48 -8.22
CA HIS A 74 -8.60 14.39 -9.21
C HIS A 74 -8.63 12.99 -8.59
N GLY A 75 -8.53 12.87 -7.26
CA GLY A 75 -8.37 11.58 -6.59
C GLY A 75 -7.04 10.94 -6.94
N PHE A 76 -7.03 9.63 -7.17
CA PHE A 76 -5.86 8.90 -7.65
C PHE A 76 -5.72 9.05 -9.17
N TYR A 77 -4.52 9.38 -9.63
CA TYR A 77 -4.19 9.47 -11.05
C TYR A 77 -2.79 8.92 -11.32
N PHE A 78 -2.59 8.51 -12.56
CA PHE A 78 -1.31 8.00 -13.04
C PHE A 78 -0.58 9.09 -13.80
N GLN A 79 0.72 9.22 -13.56
CA GLN A 79 1.59 10.17 -14.24
C GLN A 79 2.76 9.41 -14.86
N SER A 80 3.09 9.73 -16.11
CA SER A 80 4.32 9.28 -16.77
C SER A 80 5.53 10.00 -16.21
N ASP A 81 6.74 9.45 -16.35
CA ASP A 81 8.00 10.14 -16.02
C ASP A 81 8.12 11.52 -16.70
N ASN A 82 7.50 11.68 -17.87
CA ASN A 82 7.46 12.94 -18.61
C ASN A 82 6.47 13.96 -18.05
N GLY A 83 5.80 13.65 -16.94
CA GLY A 83 4.81 14.50 -16.29
C GLY A 83 3.40 14.42 -16.88
N GLU A 84 3.19 13.67 -17.96
CA GLU A 84 1.89 13.53 -18.61
C GLU A 84 0.95 12.63 -17.81
N ARG A 85 -0.34 12.99 -17.76
CA ARG A 85 -1.36 12.15 -17.12
C ARG A 85 -1.70 10.95 -18.00
N ILE A 86 -1.72 9.77 -17.39
CA ILE A 86 -2.06 8.51 -18.03
C ILE A 86 -3.48 8.14 -17.62
N SER A 87 -4.34 7.89 -18.61
CA SER A 87 -5.66 7.30 -18.38
C SER A 87 -5.52 5.84 -17.94
N LEU A 88 -6.42 5.37 -17.07
CA LEU A 88 -6.48 3.95 -16.67
C LEU A 88 -6.57 3.01 -17.87
N SER A 89 -7.26 3.42 -18.94
CA SER A 89 -7.37 2.67 -20.19
C SER A 89 -6.05 2.40 -20.90
N ASN A 90 -5.02 3.21 -20.60
CA ASN A 90 -3.69 3.12 -21.20
C ASN A 90 -2.71 2.34 -20.32
N LEU A 91 -3.18 1.81 -19.18
CA LEU A 91 -2.44 0.84 -18.39
C LEU A 91 -2.51 -0.52 -19.07
N SER A 92 -1.45 -1.31 -18.93
CA SER A 92 -1.47 -2.71 -19.39
C SER A 92 -2.51 -3.51 -18.60
N SER A 93 -3.06 -4.56 -19.20
CA SER A 93 -4.02 -5.44 -18.52
C SER A 93 -3.46 -6.01 -17.21
N GLY A 94 -2.16 -6.31 -17.16
CA GLY A 94 -1.48 -6.73 -15.94
C GLY A 94 -1.48 -5.63 -14.86
N GLU A 95 -1.14 -4.39 -15.22
CA GLU A 95 -1.15 -3.24 -14.29
C GLU A 95 -2.55 -3.03 -13.70
N GLN A 96 -3.57 -3.04 -14.56
CA GLN A 96 -4.97 -2.89 -14.13
C GLN A 96 -5.39 -3.99 -13.16
N ASN A 97 -5.04 -5.24 -13.48
CA ASN A 97 -5.37 -6.37 -12.64
C ASN A 97 -4.67 -6.31 -11.28
N GLN A 98 -3.40 -5.92 -11.22
CA GLN A 98 -2.68 -5.75 -9.96
C GLN A 98 -3.34 -4.69 -9.07
N ILE A 99 -3.75 -3.56 -9.66
CA ILE A 99 -4.49 -2.50 -8.97
C ILE A 99 -5.77 -3.07 -8.35
N VAL A 100 -6.53 -3.87 -9.10
CA VAL A 100 -7.78 -4.48 -8.62
C VAL A 100 -7.52 -5.44 -7.45
N ILE A 101 -6.54 -6.34 -7.57
CA ILE A 101 -6.20 -7.29 -6.52
C ILE A 101 -5.81 -6.57 -5.23
N TYR A 102 -4.89 -5.60 -5.31
CA TYR A 102 -4.47 -4.84 -4.13
C TYR A 102 -5.59 -3.99 -3.55
N PHE A 103 -6.44 -3.42 -4.39
CA PHE A 103 -7.60 -2.65 -3.93
C PHE A 103 -8.57 -3.53 -3.15
N ASP A 104 -8.92 -4.70 -3.70
CA ASP A 104 -9.85 -5.63 -3.06
C ASP A 104 -9.29 -6.14 -1.74
N LEU A 105 -8.01 -6.49 -1.70
CA LEU A 105 -7.37 -6.94 -0.48
C LEU A 105 -7.24 -5.82 0.56
N ILE A 106 -6.89 -4.59 0.20
CA ILE A 106 -6.67 -3.52 1.17
C ILE A 106 -7.98 -2.91 1.66
N PHE A 107 -8.94 -2.66 0.77
CA PHE A 107 -10.11 -1.86 1.09
C PHE A 107 -11.42 -2.65 1.28
N LYS A 108 -11.56 -3.83 0.64
CA LYS A 108 -12.82 -4.61 0.72
C LYS A 108 -12.75 -5.79 1.69
N ALA A 109 -11.58 -6.42 1.81
CA ALA A 109 -11.42 -7.57 2.68
C ALA A 109 -11.61 -7.17 4.15
N LYS A 110 -12.31 -8.03 4.89
CA LYS A 110 -12.63 -7.77 6.30
C LYS A 110 -11.46 -8.15 7.20
N GLN A 111 -11.31 -7.44 8.30
CA GLN A 111 -10.39 -7.80 9.36
C GLN A 111 -10.68 -9.20 9.91
N ASN A 112 -9.65 -9.91 10.37
CA ASN A 112 -9.75 -11.24 10.95
C ASN A 112 -10.46 -12.26 10.04
N SER A 113 -10.25 -12.14 8.73
CA SER A 113 -10.76 -13.08 7.72
C SER A 113 -9.67 -14.03 7.25
N VAL A 114 -10.10 -15.13 6.62
CA VAL A 114 -9.21 -16.04 5.89
C VAL A 114 -9.31 -15.68 4.41
N ILE A 115 -8.16 -15.34 3.82
CA ILE A 115 -8.05 -14.99 2.41
C ILE A 115 -7.57 -16.21 1.62
N LEU A 116 -8.30 -16.55 0.57
CA LEU A 116 -7.94 -17.62 -0.37
C LEU A 116 -7.64 -16.97 -1.72
N ILE A 117 -6.46 -17.24 -2.27
CA ILE A 117 -6.04 -16.73 -3.58
C ILE A 117 -5.68 -17.94 -4.44
N ASP A 118 -6.28 -18.00 -5.63
CA ASP A 118 -6.05 -19.09 -6.59
C ASP A 118 -5.39 -18.54 -7.85
N GLU A 119 -4.36 -19.23 -8.32
CA GLU A 119 -3.56 -18.95 -9.51
C GLU A 119 -3.25 -17.44 -9.76
N PRO A 120 -2.69 -16.71 -8.77
CA PRO A 120 -2.41 -15.28 -8.93
C PRO A 120 -1.46 -14.97 -10.11
N GLU A 121 -0.62 -15.91 -10.52
CA GLU A 121 0.33 -15.78 -11.62
C GLU A 121 -0.30 -15.54 -13.00
N ILE A 122 -1.52 -16.03 -13.26
CA ILE A 122 -2.16 -15.92 -14.59
C ILE A 122 -2.30 -14.46 -15.01
N SER A 123 -2.44 -13.60 -14.01
CA SER A 123 -2.84 -12.21 -14.16
C SER A 123 -1.70 -11.23 -13.84
N LEU A 124 -0.52 -11.74 -13.45
CA LEU A 124 0.62 -10.95 -12.98
C LEU A 124 1.84 -11.09 -13.89
N HIS A 125 2.48 -9.96 -14.20
CA HIS A 125 3.78 -9.95 -14.85
C HIS A 125 4.85 -10.63 -13.98
N VAL A 126 5.82 -11.32 -14.60
CA VAL A 126 6.84 -12.13 -13.90
C VAL A 126 7.60 -11.34 -12.83
N ALA A 127 7.90 -10.07 -13.09
CA ALA A 127 8.57 -9.20 -12.13
C ALA A 127 7.78 -9.02 -10.82
N TRP A 128 6.45 -9.03 -10.89
CA TRP A 128 5.58 -8.87 -9.72
C TRP A 128 5.28 -10.18 -9.02
N GLN A 129 5.31 -11.30 -9.74
CA GLN A 129 5.17 -12.63 -9.12
C GLN A 129 6.21 -12.82 -8.00
N LYS A 130 7.46 -12.40 -8.24
CA LYS A 130 8.57 -12.49 -7.27
C LYS A 130 8.37 -11.73 -5.96
N GLU A 131 7.60 -10.65 -6.01
CA GLU A 131 7.37 -9.73 -4.88
C GLU A 131 5.95 -9.87 -4.32
N PHE A 132 5.16 -10.79 -4.87
CA PHE A 132 3.76 -10.96 -4.54
C PHE A 132 3.61 -11.34 -3.06
N LEU A 133 4.39 -12.32 -2.59
CA LEU A 133 4.33 -12.76 -1.19
C LEU A 133 4.68 -11.64 -0.20
N ASP A 134 5.69 -10.83 -0.49
CA ASP A 134 6.08 -9.70 0.36
C ASP A 134 4.97 -8.63 0.41
N SER A 135 4.35 -8.36 -0.74
CA SER A 135 3.22 -7.43 -0.84
C SER A 135 2.02 -7.94 -0.02
N ILE A 136 1.69 -9.23 -0.18
CA ILE A 136 0.61 -9.89 0.56
C ILE A 136 0.88 -9.91 2.07
N ALA A 137 2.12 -10.14 2.50
CA ALA A 137 2.49 -10.11 3.92
C ALA A 137 2.30 -8.72 4.55
N ARG A 138 2.64 -7.64 3.82
CA ARG A 138 2.39 -6.26 4.26
C ARG A 138 0.90 -5.97 4.39
N ILE A 139 0.10 -6.43 3.43
CA ILE A 139 -1.36 -6.28 3.45
C ILE A 139 -1.96 -7.10 4.60
N GLN A 140 -1.49 -8.33 4.83
CA GLN A 140 -1.92 -9.18 5.93
C GLN A 140 -1.78 -8.47 7.27
N LYS A 141 -0.62 -7.82 7.48
CA LYS A 141 -0.33 -7.07 8.69
C LYS A 141 -1.24 -5.85 8.85
N LEU A 142 -1.47 -5.10 7.77
CA LEU A 142 -2.30 -3.90 7.81
C LEU A 142 -3.76 -4.22 8.14
N ASN A 143 -4.32 -5.22 7.48
CA ASN A 143 -5.74 -5.59 7.63
C ASN A 143 -5.98 -6.67 8.69
N GLU A 144 -4.95 -7.07 9.41
CA GLU A 144 -4.98 -8.11 10.45
C GLU A 144 -5.76 -9.36 10.01
N PHE A 145 -5.43 -9.88 8.83
CA PHE A 145 -6.06 -11.13 8.38
C PHE A 145 -5.53 -12.31 9.19
N SER A 146 -6.44 -13.20 9.58
CA SER A 146 -6.09 -14.36 10.40
C SER A 146 -5.20 -15.33 9.64
N LYS A 147 -5.46 -15.53 8.34
CA LYS A 147 -4.66 -16.42 7.49
C LYS A 147 -4.82 -16.06 6.02
N ILE A 148 -3.75 -16.25 5.24
CA ILE A 148 -3.79 -16.20 3.79
C ILE A 148 -3.30 -17.55 3.27
N ILE A 149 -4.05 -18.13 2.32
CA ILE A 149 -3.69 -19.37 1.63
C ILE A 149 -3.65 -19.06 0.14
N ILE A 150 -2.54 -19.42 -0.49
CA ILE A 150 -2.30 -19.17 -1.91
C ILE A 150 -2.09 -20.52 -2.58
N ALA A 151 -2.89 -20.84 -3.59
CA ALA A 151 -2.64 -21.91 -4.53
C ALA A 151 -1.94 -21.33 -5.76
N THR A 152 -0.79 -21.90 -6.11
CA THR A 152 0.00 -21.42 -7.26
C THR A 152 0.79 -22.57 -7.87
N HIS A 153 0.93 -22.51 -9.18
CA HIS A 153 1.84 -23.32 -9.99
C HIS A 153 3.14 -22.59 -10.32
N SER A 154 3.26 -21.30 -9.98
CA SER A 154 4.43 -20.49 -10.33
C SER A 154 5.52 -20.55 -9.25
N PRO A 155 6.71 -21.10 -9.55
CA PRO A 155 7.86 -21.03 -8.65
C PRO A 155 8.32 -19.59 -8.42
N GLN A 156 7.98 -18.67 -9.33
CA GLN A 156 8.32 -17.25 -9.20
C GLN A 156 7.57 -16.61 -8.03
N ILE A 157 6.36 -17.08 -7.72
CA ILE A 157 5.60 -16.59 -6.56
C ILE A 157 6.21 -17.09 -5.25
N VAL A 158 6.57 -18.37 -5.19
CA VAL A 158 7.25 -18.94 -4.02
C VAL A 158 8.60 -18.25 -3.78
N ASN A 159 9.34 -17.99 -4.86
CA ASN A 159 10.64 -17.33 -4.84
C ASN A 159 11.60 -18.02 -3.85
N ASN A 160 11.98 -17.36 -2.75
CA ASN A 160 12.87 -17.92 -1.72
C ASN A 160 12.11 -18.52 -0.51
N ASN A 161 10.78 -18.45 -0.50
CA ASN A 161 9.93 -18.80 0.65
C ASN A 161 9.44 -20.26 0.59
N TRP A 162 10.33 -21.20 0.29
CA TRP A 162 9.98 -22.62 0.19
C TRP A 162 9.59 -23.25 1.53
N ASP A 163 10.07 -22.67 2.63
CA ASP A 163 9.80 -23.10 4.01
C ASP A 163 8.33 -22.99 4.41
N ILE A 164 7.57 -22.11 3.76
CA ILE A 164 6.13 -21.91 4.01
C ILE A 164 5.23 -22.61 2.98
N THR A 165 5.81 -23.45 2.11
CA THR A 165 5.06 -24.17 1.06
C THR A 165 4.60 -25.55 1.49
N TYR A 166 3.51 -26.00 0.88
CA TYR A 166 3.00 -27.36 1.05
C TYR A 166 2.84 -28.01 -0.33
N ASP A 167 3.75 -28.93 -0.68
CA ASP A 167 3.64 -29.73 -1.89
C ASP A 167 2.57 -30.82 -1.69
N LEU A 168 1.58 -30.85 -2.58
CA LEU A 168 0.49 -31.81 -2.56
C LEU A 168 0.91 -33.20 -3.08
N PHE A 169 1.89 -33.28 -3.98
CA PHE A 169 2.33 -34.56 -4.55
C PHE A 169 3.21 -35.35 -3.58
N GLU A 170 4.26 -34.72 -3.04
CA GLU A 170 5.19 -35.40 -2.13
C GLU A 170 4.52 -35.88 -0.84
N ASN A 171 3.57 -35.11 -0.30
CA ASN A 171 2.91 -35.45 0.95
C ASN A 171 1.83 -36.52 0.80
N ASN A 172 1.16 -36.61 -0.37
CA ASN A 172 0.26 -37.73 -0.63
C ASN A 172 1.00 -39.06 -0.63
N ASN A 173 2.24 -39.09 -1.12
CA ASN A 173 3.05 -40.31 -1.11
C ASN A 173 3.58 -40.65 0.30
N LYS A 174 4.00 -39.66 1.10
CA LYS A 174 4.37 -39.89 2.53
C LYS A 174 3.22 -40.46 3.35
N ASN A 175 1.98 -40.05 3.08
CA ASN A 175 0.79 -40.58 3.75
C ASN A 175 0.41 -41.99 3.26
N MET A 176 0.89 -42.43 2.10
CA MET A 176 0.68 -43.78 1.56
C MET A 176 1.79 -44.78 1.97
N GLU A 177 3.04 -44.32 2.14
CA GLU A 177 4.16 -45.17 2.61
C GLU A 177 4.13 -45.43 4.13
N GLY A 178 3.28 -44.72 4.88
CA GLY A 178 3.07 -44.89 6.32
C GLY A 178 1.91 -45.80 6.71
N GLN A 179 1.34 -46.58 5.78
CA GLN A 179 0.29 -47.60 6.04
C GLN A 179 0.80 -49.02 5.80
#